data_AF-A0A7J2MNH7-F1
#
_entry.id   AF-A0A7J2MNH7-F1
#
_cell.length_a   1.000
_cell.length_b   1.000
_cell.length_c   1.000
_cell.angle_alpha   90.00
_cell.angle_beta   90.00
_cell.angle_gamma   90.00
#
_symmetry.space_group_name_H-M   'P 1'
#
loop_
_entity.id
_entity.type
_entity.pdbx_description
1 polymer ?
#
loop_
_entity_poly.entity_id
_entity_poly.type
_entity_poly.pdbx_seq_one_letter_code
_entity_poly.pdbx_strand_id
1 'polypeptide(L)'
;VMKLIIVSKKDDASLNIFSHLLCYGYKEISEDYYKRNDAVIAVISEDSIFADRIEKKIEKDLNIKFDSIIFASRHSSEKSIPALTAHTPGNFGKADYGGKDGELCFSIPEANKKAIQKMNELSTENYTVSMEATHHGPLTDIPSVFVEIGSSENNWRDEKAGEIVAEVIQSLLDLKPKKRAVGIGGGHYCPKFTEVALKTDIAVGHVLPKYVEITEVNIKKALEKNSGVDLVIMDWKGTPKRSDVKKIVEDLGYEVVKAKDLL
;
A
#
# COMPACT_ATOMS: atom_id res chain seq x y z
N VAL A 1 -12.18 -9.21 -14.31
CA VAL A 1 -11.11 -9.34 -13.31
C VAL A 1 -11.73 -9.03 -11.95
N MET A 2 -11.41 -9.76 -10.87
CA MET A 2 -12.09 -9.60 -9.57
C MET A 2 -11.13 -9.10 -8.51
N LYS A 3 -11.51 -8.02 -7.83
CA LYS A 3 -10.77 -7.39 -6.74
C LYS A 3 -11.25 -7.91 -5.39
N LEU A 4 -10.32 -8.10 -4.47
CA LEU A 4 -10.62 -8.43 -3.08
C LEU A 4 -10.34 -7.21 -2.20
N ILE A 5 -11.32 -6.81 -1.40
CA ILE A 5 -11.17 -5.78 -0.37
C ILE A 5 -11.23 -6.50 0.98
N ILE A 6 -10.20 -6.34 1.81
CA ILE A 6 -10.14 -6.95 3.13
C ILE A 6 -10.50 -5.90 4.18
N VAL A 7 -11.42 -6.29 5.06
CA VAL A 7 -11.83 -5.53 6.24
C VAL A 7 -11.63 -6.39 7.48
N SER A 8 -11.06 -5.87 8.56
CA SER A 8 -10.88 -6.61 9.82
C SER A 8 -11.89 -6.19 10.88
N LYS A 9 -12.52 -7.18 11.56
CA LYS A 9 -13.37 -6.96 12.74
C LYS A 9 -12.60 -6.44 13.97
N LYS A 10 -11.26 -6.50 13.94
CA LYS A 10 -10.38 -6.03 15.03
C LYS A 10 -9.88 -4.60 14.84
N ASP A 11 -10.31 -3.93 13.78
CA ASP A 11 -9.79 -2.63 13.35
C ASP A 11 -10.93 -1.63 13.16
N ASP A 12 -10.98 -0.62 14.03
CA ASP A 12 -12.02 0.42 14.02
C ASP A 12 -12.01 1.24 12.72
N ALA A 13 -10.83 1.52 12.15
CA ALA A 13 -10.75 2.24 10.87
C ALA A 13 -11.30 1.36 9.75
N SER A 14 -10.96 0.07 9.76
CA SER A 14 -11.46 -0.90 8.80
C SER A 14 -12.99 -1.00 8.82
N LEU A 15 -13.58 -1.09 10.01
CA LEU A 15 -15.04 -1.13 10.18
C LEU A 15 -15.73 0.18 9.78
N ASN A 16 -15.10 1.32 10.08
CA ASN A 16 -15.56 2.62 9.63
C ASN A 16 -15.61 2.68 8.09
N ILE A 17 -14.48 2.40 7.42
CA ILE A 17 -14.37 2.34 5.96
C ILE A 17 -15.41 1.37 5.37
N PHE A 18 -15.57 0.19 5.98
CA PHE A 18 -16.53 -0.82 5.56
C PHE A 18 -17.96 -0.30 5.52
N SER A 19 -18.39 0.43 6.56
CA SER A 19 -19.74 1.00 6.61
C SER A 19 -20.02 1.91 5.42
N HIS A 20 -19.04 2.71 5.00
CA HIS A 20 -19.14 3.57 3.82
C HIS A 20 -18.98 2.81 2.50
N LEU A 21 -18.19 1.74 2.45
CA LEU A 21 -18.10 0.86 1.29
C LEU A 21 -19.46 0.24 0.95
N LEU A 22 -20.30 -0.11 1.93
CA LEU A 22 -21.63 -0.66 1.69
C LEU A 22 -22.55 0.29 0.92
N CYS A 23 -22.37 1.61 1.04
CA CYS A 23 -23.13 2.61 0.28
C CYS A 23 -22.91 2.52 -1.24
N TYR A 24 -21.85 1.85 -1.68
CA TYR A 24 -21.51 1.68 -3.08
C TYR A 24 -22.20 0.50 -3.78
N GLY A 25 -23.19 -0.13 -3.13
CA GLY A 25 -24.03 -1.17 -3.72
C GLY A 25 -23.49 -2.59 -3.57
N TYR A 26 -22.61 -2.83 -2.60
CA TYR A 26 -22.20 -4.18 -2.21
C TYR A 26 -23.36 -4.90 -1.55
N LYS A 27 -23.66 -6.11 -2.05
CA LYS A 27 -24.71 -6.96 -1.52
C LYS A 27 -24.09 -8.11 -0.76
N GLU A 28 -24.62 -8.39 0.42
CA GLU A 28 -24.26 -9.58 1.19
C GLU A 28 -24.53 -10.83 0.35
N ILE A 29 -23.54 -11.71 0.25
CA ILE A 29 -23.68 -13.05 -0.34
C ILE A 29 -23.54 -14.15 0.71
N SER A 30 -22.94 -13.82 1.86
CA SER A 30 -22.93 -14.60 3.11
C SER A 30 -22.47 -13.69 4.25
N GLU A 31 -22.53 -14.18 5.49
CA GLU A 31 -22.20 -13.42 6.72
C GLU A 31 -20.93 -12.56 6.62
N ASP A 32 -19.84 -13.11 6.07
CA ASP A 32 -18.53 -12.42 5.99
C ASP A 32 -18.18 -11.89 4.59
N TYR A 33 -19.06 -12.02 3.60
CA TYR A 33 -18.75 -11.72 2.20
C TYR A 33 -19.80 -10.85 1.53
N TYR A 34 -19.35 -9.76 0.89
CA TYR A 34 -20.20 -8.81 0.18
C TYR A 34 -19.67 -8.63 -1.23
N LYS A 35 -20.53 -8.65 -2.25
CA LYS A 35 -20.11 -8.59 -3.65
C LYS A 35 -20.79 -7.46 -4.41
N ARG A 36 -20.03 -6.84 -5.30
CA ARG A 36 -20.54 -5.92 -6.31
C ARG A 36 -19.71 -6.01 -7.58
N ASN A 37 -20.34 -6.36 -8.70
CA ASN A 37 -19.72 -6.40 -10.03
C ASN A 37 -18.38 -7.14 -10.04
N ASP A 38 -17.29 -6.38 -10.04
CA ASP A 38 -15.88 -6.72 -10.17
C ASP A 38 -15.10 -6.69 -8.84
N ALA A 39 -15.80 -6.59 -7.69
CA ALA A 39 -15.18 -6.60 -6.38
C ALA A 39 -15.95 -7.44 -5.35
N VAL A 40 -15.20 -8.02 -4.41
CA VAL A 40 -15.69 -8.67 -3.20
C VAL A 40 -15.05 -7.99 -1.99
N ILE A 41 -15.86 -7.67 -0.98
CA ILE A 41 -15.40 -7.34 0.37
C ILE A 41 -15.46 -8.61 1.21
N ALA A 42 -14.36 -8.95 1.87
CA ALA A 42 -14.29 -10.00 2.87
C ALA A 42 -14.00 -9.40 4.24
N VAL A 43 -14.87 -9.71 5.20
CA VAL A 43 -14.76 -9.27 6.59
C VAL A 43 -14.10 -10.39 7.40
N ILE A 44 -12.87 -10.17 7.86
CA ILE A 44 -12.06 -11.18 8.56
C ILE A 44 -12.02 -10.93 10.07
N SER A 45 -11.87 -12.00 10.85
CA SER A 45 -11.84 -11.94 12.32
C SER A 45 -10.44 -11.71 12.91
N GLU A 46 -9.40 -11.79 12.10
CA GLU A 46 -8.01 -11.53 12.46
C GLU A 46 -7.57 -10.12 12.05
N ASP A 47 -6.47 -9.63 12.63
CA ASP A 47 -5.90 -8.36 12.19
C ASP A 47 -5.25 -8.54 10.81
N SER A 48 -5.51 -7.62 9.89
CA SER A 48 -5.08 -7.69 8.50
C SER A 48 -3.58 -7.98 8.36
N ILE A 49 -2.73 -7.44 9.25
CA ILE A 49 -1.28 -7.61 9.16
C ILE A 49 -0.81 -9.06 9.42
N PHE A 50 -1.63 -9.89 10.09
CA PHE A 50 -1.33 -11.30 10.37
C PHE A 50 -2.07 -12.27 9.45
N ALA A 51 -2.89 -11.76 8.52
CA ALA A 51 -3.74 -12.54 7.62
C ALA A 51 -2.96 -13.13 6.43
N ASP A 52 -1.92 -13.91 6.70
CA ASP A 52 -1.05 -14.50 5.69
C ASP A 52 -1.83 -15.38 4.70
N ARG A 53 -1.73 -15.03 3.42
CA ARG A 53 -2.37 -15.70 2.28
C ARG A 53 -3.87 -15.89 2.43
N ILE A 54 -4.52 -14.93 3.10
CA ILE A 54 -5.96 -14.97 3.39
C ILE A 54 -6.80 -15.11 2.11
N GLU A 55 -6.31 -14.58 0.98
CA GLU A 55 -6.96 -14.72 -0.31
C GLU A 55 -7.19 -16.19 -0.68
N LYS A 56 -6.28 -17.11 -0.35
CA LYS A 56 -6.45 -18.53 -0.71
C LYS A 56 -7.67 -19.17 -0.06
N LYS A 57 -7.92 -18.80 1.20
CA LYS A 57 -9.10 -19.26 1.93
C LYS A 57 -10.35 -18.69 1.26
N ILE A 58 -10.38 -17.39 1.01
CA ILE A 58 -11.53 -16.70 0.42
C ILE A 58 -11.81 -17.19 -1.00
N GLU A 59 -10.77 -17.42 -1.81
CA GLU A 59 -10.91 -18.01 -3.16
C GLU A 59 -11.56 -19.39 -3.12
N LYS A 60 -11.20 -20.21 -2.13
CA LYS A 60 -11.78 -21.54 -1.93
C LYS A 60 -13.24 -21.44 -1.47
N ASP A 61 -13.52 -20.56 -0.51
CA ASP A 61 -14.86 -20.39 0.07
C ASP A 61 -15.87 -19.89 -0.99
N LEU A 62 -15.43 -18.97 -1.87
CA LEU A 62 -16.29 -18.35 -2.87
C LEU A 62 -16.20 -18.98 -4.26
N ASN A 63 -15.21 -19.85 -4.50
CA ASN A 63 -14.86 -20.35 -5.84
C ASN A 63 -14.67 -19.21 -6.86
N ILE A 64 -13.96 -18.16 -6.44
CA ILE A 64 -13.65 -16.96 -7.22
C ILE A 64 -12.13 -16.75 -7.16
N LYS A 65 -11.50 -16.40 -8.29
CA LYS A 65 -10.10 -15.98 -8.31
C LYS A 65 -9.98 -14.48 -8.24
N PHE A 66 -9.04 -13.99 -7.45
CA PHE A 66 -8.75 -12.56 -7.32
C PHE A 66 -7.42 -12.23 -7.97
N ASP A 67 -7.32 -11.03 -8.53
CA ASP A 67 -6.07 -10.57 -9.15
C ASP A 67 -5.31 -9.57 -8.28
N SER A 68 -5.97 -8.95 -7.30
CA SER A 68 -5.32 -8.08 -6.33
C SER A 68 -6.13 -7.90 -5.05
N ILE A 69 -5.46 -7.47 -4.00
CA ILE A 69 -6.04 -7.23 -2.66
C ILE A 69 -5.87 -5.76 -2.29
N ILE A 70 -6.93 -5.16 -1.74
CA ILE A 70 -6.91 -3.84 -1.11
C ILE A 70 -7.26 -4.02 0.36
N PHE A 71 -6.34 -3.70 1.26
CA PHE A 71 -6.58 -3.72 2.70
C PHE A 71 -7.09 -2.35 3.16
N ALA A 72 -8.31 -2.31 3.69
CA ALA A 72 -8.83 -1.16 4.44
C ALA A 72 -8.35 -1.31 5.89
N SER A 73 -7.51 -0.41 6.38
CA SER A 73 -6.80 -0.61 7.66
C SER A 73 -6.60 0.69 8.42
N ARG A 74 -6.23 0.56 9.70
CA ARG A 74 -5.67 1.66 10.47
C ARG A 74 -4.17 1.79 10.24
N HIS A 75 -3.69 3.02 10.32
CA HIS A 75 -2.29 3.33 10.63
C HIS A 75 -2.19 3.73 12.10
N SER A 76 -1.14 3.28 12.80
CA SER A 76 -0.91 3.61 14.21
C SER A 76 0.48 4.23 14.40
N SER A 77 0.53 5.41 15.01
CA SER A 77 1.80 6.11 15.26
C SER A 77 1.77 6.88 16.57
N GLU A 78 2.86 6.75 17.36
CA GLU A 78 3.02 7.48 18.62
C GLU A 78 2.92 9.00 18.45
N LYS A 79 3.26 9.52 17.27
CA LYS A 79 3.20 10.96 16.96
C LYS A 79 1.77 11.49 16.82
N SER A 80 0.78 10.60 16.70
CA SER A 80 -0.65 10.94 16.61
C SER A 80 -0.97 12.01 15.55
N ILE A 81 -0.23 12.02 14.44
CA ILE A 81 -0.48 12.93 13.32
C ILE A 81 -1.63 12.35 12.50
N PRO A 82 -2.75 13.07 12.29
CA PRO A 82 -3.82 12.62 11.41
C PRO A 82 -3.27 12.41 9.99
N ALA A 83 -3.43 11.21 9.45
CA ALA A 83 -2.86 10.84 8.16
C ALA A 83 -3.79 9.93 7.36
N LEU A 84 -3.80 10.09 6.04
CA LEU A 84 -4.37 9.13 5.10
C LEU A 84 -3.22 8.60 4.26
N THR A 85 -3.04 7.28 4.26
CA THR A 85 -1.81 6.70 3.74
C THR A 85 -2.04 5.48 2.87
N ALA A 86 -1.04 5.17 2.04
CA ALA A 86 -1.02 3.96 1.24
C ALA A 86 0.39 3.41 1.08
N HIS A 87 0.51 2.08 1.13
CA HIS A 87 1.77 1.37 0.92
C HIS A 87 1.55 -0.08 0.51
N THR A 88 2.65 -0.69 0.06
CA THR A 88 2.71 -2.12 -0.18
C THR A 88 3.21 -2.85 1.07
N PRO A 89 2.58 -3.95 1.51
CA PRO A 89 3.05 -4.74 2.64
C PRO A 89 4.31 -5.56 2.28
N GLY A 90 5.14 -5.85 3.28
CA GLY A 90 6.30 -6.72 3.15
C GLY A 90 7.41 -6.39 4.14
N ASN A 91 8.29 -7.37 4.39
CA ASN A 91 9.41 -7.25 5.31
C ASN A 91 10.74 -7.45 4.58
N PHE A 92 11.59 -6.43 4.56
CA PHE A 92 12.98 -6.57 4.08
C PHE A 92 13.89 -7.31 5.06
N GLY A 93 13.50 -7.34 6.35
CA GLY A 93 14.25 -7.96 7.44
C GLY A 93 13.34 -8.85 8.28
N LYS A 94 13.31 -8.64 9.60
CA LYS A 94 12.41 -9.37 10.51
C LYS A 94 10.95 -8.99 10.30
N ALA A 95 10.08 -9.98 10.42
CA ALA A 95 8.63 -9.86 10.32
C ALA A 95 7.98 -9.81 11.72
N ASP A 96 8.32 -8.78 12.49
CA ASP A 96 7.81 -8.61 13.87
C ASP A 96 6.30 -8.32 13.91
N TYR A 97 5.76 -7.79 12.81
CA TYR A 97 4.35 -7.39 12.64
C TYR A 97 3.69 -8.13 11.47
N GLY A 98 3.80 -9.45 11.49
CA GLY A 98 3.16 -10.34 10.51
C GLY A 98 3.91 -10.46 9.18
N GLY A 99 3.47 -11.41 8.35
CA GLY A 99 4.21 -11.84 7.17
C GLY A 99 5.39 -12.75 7.52
N LYS A 100 6.40 -12.79 6.65
CA LYS A 100 7.58 -13.65 6.78
C LYS A 100 8.87 -12.86 6.61
N ASP A 101 9.88 -13.24 7.39
CA ASP A 101 11.22 -12.64 7.35
C ASP A 101 11.75 -12.55 5.91
N GLY A 102 12.13 -11.35 5.50
CA GLY A 102 12.70 -11.08 4.19
C GLY A 102 11.74 -11.28 3.02
N GLU A 103 10.43 -11.45 3.21
CA GLU A 103 9.47 -11.60 2.10
C GLU A 103 8.70 -10.30 1.83
N LEU A 104 8.50 -9.98 0.55
CA LEU A 104 7.64 -8.89 0.10
C LEU A 104 6.44 -9.43 -0.66
N CYS A 105 5.29 -8.78 -0.49
CA CYS A 105 4.13 -8.95 -1.37
C CYS A 105 4.40 -8.34 -2.74
N PHE A 106 3.64 -8.73 -3.76
CA PHE A 106 3.68 -8.00 -5.01
C PHE A 106 3.03 -6.61 -4.82
N SER A 107 3.72 -5.56 -5.24
CA SER A 107 3.19 -4.19 -5.22
C SER A 107 2.18 -3.96 -6.34
N ILE A 108 1.27 -3.00 -6.13
CA ILE A 108 0.44 -2.40 -7.19
C ILE A 108 0.83 -0.91 -7.27
N PRO A 109 1.90 -0.52 -7.99
CA PRO A 109 2.38 0.86 -8.01
C PRO A 109 1.28 1.87 -8.38
N GLU A 110 0.45 1.52 -9.37
CA GLU A 110 -0.69 2.33 -9.79
C GLU A 110 -1.71 2.57 -8.68
N ALA A 111 -1.92 1.58 -7.80
CA ALA A 111 -2.84 1.73 -6.69
C ALA A 111 -2.28 2.68 -5.63
N ASN A 112 -0.99 2.54 -5.27
CA ASN A 112 -0.32 3.50 -4.39
C ASN A 112 -0.48 4.92 -4.94
N LYS A 113 -0.14 5.13 -6.22
CA LYS A 113 -0.26 6.45 -6.86
C LYS A 113 -1.68 6.99 -6.83
N LYS A 114 -2.65 6.19 -7.29
CA LYS A 114 -4.05 6.61 -7.40
C LYS A 114 -4.65 6.88 -6.02
N ALA A 115 -4.30 6.09 -5.01
CA ALA A 115 -4.70 6.31 -3.62
C ALA A 115 -4.23 7.68 -3.12
N ILE A 116 -2.93 7.97 -3.26
CA ILE A 116 -2.36 9.26 -2.84
C ILE A 116 -2.99 10.44 -3.58
N GLN A 117 -3.18 10.33 -4.89
CA GLN A 117 -3.82 11.39 -5.67
C GLN A 117 -5.27 11.64 -5.23
N LYS A 118 -6.05 10.57 -5.04
CA LYS A 118 -7.46 10.68 -4.69
C LYS A 118 -7.67 11.10 -3.23
N MET A 119 -6.82 10.64 -2.31
CA MET A 119 -6.77 11.16 -0.94
C MET A 119 -6.45 12.64 -0.94
N ASN A 120 -5.43 13.09 -1.69
CA ASN A 120 -5.07 14.51 -1.74
C ASN A 120 -6.17 15.39 -2.36
N GLU A 121 -6.95 14.86 -3.29
CA GLU A 121 -8.12 15.55 -3.87
C GLU A 121 -9.26 15.69 -2.86
N LEU A 122 -9.53 14.64 -2.08
CA LEU A 122 -10.70 14.56 -1.19
C LEU A 122 -10.43 15.02 0.25
N SER A 123 -9.17 14.99 0.68
CA SER A 123 -8.78 15.28 2.05
C SER A 123 -9.04 16.73 2.39
N THR A 124 -9.42 16.96 3.65
CA THR A 124 -9.45 18.29 4.26
C THR A 124 -8.04 18.68 4.73
N GLU A 125 -7.83 19.96 5.07
CA GLU A 125 -6.54 20.47 5.56
C GLU A 125 -6.03 19.78 6.85
N ASN A 126 -6.88 18.99 7.52
CA ASN A 126 -6.57 18.35 8.80
C ASN A 126 -5.82 17.01 8.69
N TYR A 127 -5.77 16.39 7.50
CA TYR A 127 -5.12 15.09 7.30
C TYR A 127 -3.90 15.22 6.39
N THR A 128 -2.77 14.69 6.85
CA THR A 128 -1.58 14.56 5.99
C THR A 128 -1.76 13.38 5.04
N VAL A 129 -1.70 13.62 3.73
CA VAL A 129 -1.69 12.54 2.75
C VAL A 129 -0.27 12.10 2.47
N SER A 130 0.03 10.81 2.62
CA SER A 130 1.39 10.32 2.48
C SER A 130 1.47 8.88 2.01
N MET A 131 2.45 8.58 1.15
CA MET A 131 2.92 7.21 1.04
C MET A 131 3.60 6.77 2.34
N GLU A 132 3.62 5.46 2.57
CA GLU A 132 4.49 4.83 3.56
C GLU A 132 5.51 3.90 2.90
N ALA A 133 6.56 3.61 3.66
CA ALA A 133 7.57 2.65 3.26
C ALA A 133 7.00 1.23 3.20
N THR A 134 7.62 0.32 2.45
CA THR A 134 7.22 -1.10 2.52
C THR A 134 7.52 -1.63 3.91
N HIS A 135 6.50 -2.13 4.61
CA HIS A 135 6.64 -2.66 5.97
C HIS A 135 5.48 -3.60 6.33
N HIS A 136 5.69 -4.39 7.40
CA HIS A 136 4.75 -5.32 8.05
C HIS A 136 4.09 -6.35 7.12
N GLY A 137 3.30 -7.25 7.69
CA GLY A 137 2.53 -8.25 6.95
C GLY A 137 1.19 -7.73 6.40
N PRO A 138 0.34 -8.61 5.88
CA PRO A 138 0.55 -10.04 5.74
C PRO A 138 1.43 -10.35 4.52
N LEU A 139 1.80 -11.61 4.37
CA LEU A 139 2.32 -12.13 3.11
C LEU A 139 1.17 -12.61 2.22
N THR A 140 1.09 -12.11 0.99
CA THR A 140 0.06 -12.45 -0.01
C THR A 140 0.71 -12.98 -1.28
N ASP A 141 0.02 -13.88 -1.99
CA ASP A 141 0.54 -14.46 -3.24
C ASP A 141 0.14 -13.63 -4.49
N ILE A 142 -0.80 -12.71 -4.35
CA ILE A 142 -1.24 -11.77 -5.41
C ILE A 142 -0.93 -10.32 -5.03
N PRO A 143 -0.88 -9.38 -6.00
CA PRO A 143 -0.59 -7.98 -5.73
C PRO A 143 -1.48 -7.35 -4.66
N SER A 144 -0.91 -6.55 -3.77
CA SER A 144 -1.64 -5.94 -2.66
C SER A 144 -1.21 -4.52 -2.30
N VAL A 145 -2.14 -3.79 -1.69
CA VAL A 145 -1.96 -2.41 -1.20
C VAL A 145 -2.77 -2.21 0.08
N PHE A 146 -2.20 -1.48 1.03
CA PHE A 146 -2.90 -0.93 2.18
C PHE A 146 -3.36 0.48 1.88
N VAL A 147 -4.57 0.82 2.35
CA VAL A 147 -5.17 2.15 2.27
C VAL A 147 -5.72 2.48 3.65
N GLU A 148 -5.13 3.46 4.31
CA GLU A 148 -5.23 3.56 5.77
C GLU A 148 -5.69 4.92 6.29
N ILE A 149 -6.26 4.87 7.49
CA ILE A 149 -6.58 6.03 8.31
C ILE A 149 -5.70 6.01 9.55
N GLY A 150 -4.95 7.08 9.77
CA GLY A 150 -4.06 7.25 10.90
C GLY A 150 -4.30 8.55 11.68
N SER A 151 -3.73 8.70 12.87
CA SER A 151 -2.82 7.74 13.51
C SER A 151 -3.29 7.27 14.88
N SER A 152 -4.52 7.58 15.27
CA SER A 152 -5.11 7.31 16.59
C SER A 152 -6.57 6.87 16.51
N GLU A 153 -7.12 6.32 17.59
CA GLU A 153 -8.52 5.88 17.69
C GLU A 153 -9.53 6.97 17.27
N ASN A 154 -9.27 8.23 17.62
CA ASN A 154 -10.10 9.35 17.19
C ASN A 154 -10.13 9.49 15.67
N ASN A 155 -8.99 9.27 15.00
CA ASN A 155 -8.92 9.33 13.55
C ASN A 155 -9.58 8.11 12.91
N TRP A 156 -9.38 6.92 13.48
CA TRP A 156 -9.95 5.68 12.97
C TRP A 156 -11.48 5.72 12.94
N ARG A 157 -12.10 6.41 13.91
CA ARG A 157 -13.55 6.60 14.02
C ARG A 157 -14.07 7.88 13.36
N ASP A 158 -13.22 8.65 12.68
CA ASP A 158 -13.66 9.83 11.92
C ASP A 158 -14.46 9.37 10.69
N GLU A 159 -15.78 9.57 10.73
CA GLU A 159 -16.70 9.20 9.65
C GLU A 159 -16.28 9.83 8.30
N LYS A 160 -15.76 11.06 8.30
CA LYS A 160 -15.35 11.70 7.05
C LYS A 160 -14.10 11.04 6.48
N ALA A 161 -13.16 10.64 7.32
CA ALA A 161 -11.99 9.87 6.89
C ALA A 161 -12.40 8.49 6.34
N GLY A 162 -13.37 7.83 6.98
CA GLY A 162 -13.96 6.58 6.51
C GLY A 162 -14.60 6.71 5.13
N GLU A 163 -15.41 7.74 4.92
CA GLU A 163 -16.03 8.05 3.63
C GLU A 163 -14.99 8.31 2.53
N ILE A 164 -13.98 9.13 2.83
CA ILE A 164 -12.89 9.44 1.89
C ILE A 164 -12.15 8.17 1.48
N VAL A 165 -11.73 7.36 2.45
CA VAL A 165 -10.96 6.13 2.14
C VAL A 165 -11.83 5.10 1.42
N ALA A 166 -13.12 5.01 1.73
CA ALA A 166 -14.05 4.20 0.95
C ALA A 166 -14.08 4.66 -0.52
N GLU A 167 -14.25 5.96 -0.80
CA GLU A 167 -14.21 6.50 -2.16
C GLU A 167 -12.86 6.22 -2.85
N VAL A 168 -11.76 6.36 -2.13
CA VAL A 168 -10.42 6.04 -2.64
C VAL A 168 -10.36 4.58 -3.09
N ILE A 169 -10.75 3.63 -2.24
CA ILE A 169 -10.77 2.19 -2.55
C ILE A 169 -11.62 1.91 -3.79
N GLN A 170 -12.77 2.56 -3.93
CA GLN A 170 -13.62 2.43 -5.12
C GLN A 170 -12.89 2.87 -6.39
N SER A 171 -12.12 3.94 -6.31
CA SER A 171 -11.31 4.40 -7.43
C SER A 171 -10.21 3.39 -7.82
N LEU A 172 -9.69 2.57 -6.88
CA LEU A 172 -8.62 1.61 -7.15
C LEU A 172 -9.08 0.37 -7.94
N LEU A 173 -10.39 0.18 -8.15
CA LEU A 173 -10.92 -0.96 -8.90
C LEU A 173 -10.61 -0.84 -10.41
N ASP A 174 -10.41 0.39 -10.91
CA ASP A 174 -10.02 0.67 -12.30
C ASP A 174 -8.67 1.41 -12.36
N LEU A 175 -7.59 0.65 -12.60
CA LEU A 175 -6.22 1.17 -12.68
C LEU A 175 -5.76 1.27 -14.13
N LYS A 176 -5.13 2.39 -14.46
CA LYS A 176 -4.52 2.64 -15.78
C LYS A 176 -3.01 2.43 -15.70
N PRO A 177 -2.37 1.83 -16.71
CA PRO A 177 -0.91 1.68 -16.75
C PRO A 177 -0.18 3.01 -16.55
N LYS A 178 0.94 2.97 -15.84
CA LYS A 178 1.82 4.12 -15.57
C LYS A 178 3.28 3.70 -15.71
N LYS A 179 4.18 4.69 -15.76
CA LYS A 179 5.61 4.46 -15.57
C LYS A 179 5.83 4.00 -14.13
N ARG A 180 6.39 2.81 -13.91
CA ARG A 180 6.51 2.17 -12.60
C ARG A 180 7.92 2.33 -12.03
N ALA A 181 8.00 2.64 -10.73
CA ALA A 181 9.26 2.81 -10.04
C ALA A 181 9.33 2.04 -8.72
N VAL A 182 10.56 1.73 -8.32
CA VAL A 182 10.92 1.39 -6.93
C VAL A 182 11.57 2.62 -6.29
N GLY A 183 11.17 2.94 -5.06
CA GLY A 183 11.75 4.03 -4.27
C GLY A 183 12.87 3.53 -3.35
N ILE A 184 13.97 4.28 -3.23
CA ILE A 184 15.05 3.99 -2.30
C ILE A 184 15.43 5.25 -1.51
N GLY A 185 15.53 5.10 -0.18
CA GLY A 185 15.89 6.16 0.76
C GLY A 185 14.69 6.78 1.47
N GLY A 186 14.96 7.81 2.27
CA GLY A 186 13.94 8.55 3.00
C GLY A 186 13.54 7.90 4.33
N GLY A 187 12.57 8.50 5.01
CA GLY A 187 11.97 7.95 6.22
C GLY A 187 10.71 7.14 5.93
N HIS A 188 10.02 6.71 6.99
CA HIS A 188 8.79 5.91 6.91
C HIS A 188 7.69 6.57 6.06
N TYR A 189 7.41 7.86 6.27
CA TYR A 189 6.40 8.62 5.51
C TYR A 189 6.85 9.11 4.12
N CYS A 190 7.98 8.64 3.59
CA CYS A 190 8.28 8.72 2.15
C CYS A 190 7.97 10.06 1.42
N PRO A 191 8.29 11.27 1.96
CA PRO A 191 7.71 12.52 1.47
C PRO A 191 8.05 12.81 0.00
N LYS A 192 9.26 12.44 -0.44
CA LYS A 192 9.67 12.59 -1.84
C LYS A 192 8.91 11.69 -2.79
N PHE A 193 8.54 10.48 -2.36
CA PHE A 193 7.76 9.56 -3.18
C PHE A 193 6.28 9.95 -3.21
N THR A 194 5.75 10.52 -2.12
CA THR A 194 4.45 11.20 -2.11
C THR A 194 4.42 12.35 -3.13
N GLU A 195 5.43 13.23 -3.14
CA GLU A 195 5.52 14.31 -4.13
C GLU A 195 5.58 13.78 -5.57
N VAL A 196 6.35 12.71 -5.83
CA VAL A 196 6.41 12.06 -7.16
C VAL A 196 5.03 11.52 -7.56
N ALA A 197 4.33 10.85 -6.64
CA ALA A 197 3.00 10.31 -6.90
C ALA A 197 1.99 11.42 -7.24
N LEU A 198 2.11 12.60 -6.63
CA LEU A 198 1.22 13.74 -6.88
C LEU A 198 1.59 14.54 -8.15
N LYS A 199 2.88 14.80 -8.38
CA LYS A 199 3.34 15.79 -9.37
C LYS A 199 3.76 15.21 -10.72
N THR A 200 3.96 13.90 -10.83
CA THR A 200 4.46 13.24 -12.05
C THR A 200 3.46 12.21 -12.58
N ASP A 201 3.78 11.53 -13.68
CA ASP A 201 3.05 10.35 -14.16
C ASP A 201 3.59 9.03 -13.59
N ILE A 202 4.62 9.08 -12.76
CA ILE A 202 5.31 7.90 -12.21
C ILE A 202 4.55 7.33 -11.02
N ALA A 203 4.44 6.01 -10.96
CA ALA A 203 3.82 5.24 -9.90
C ALA A 203 4.89 4.48 -9.10
N VAL A 204 5.04 4.80 -7.82
CA VAL A 204 6.01 4.16 -6.93
C VAL A 204 5.34 2.98 -6.23
N GLY A 205 5.92 1.80 -6.37
CA GLY A 205 5.47 0.61 -5.65
C GLY A 205 6.18 0.44 -4.32
N HIS A 206 7.14 -0.47 -4.26
CA HIS A 206 7.96 -0.64 -3.06
C HIS A 206 8.84 0.58 -2.78
N VAL A 207 8.98 0.90 -1.49
CA VAL A 207 9.97 1.86 -1.01
C VAL A 207 10.86 1.21 0.04
N LEU A 208 12.18 1.28 -0.17
CA LEU A 208 13.21 0.87 0.79
C LEU A 208 13.64 2.10 1.61
N PRO A 209 13.20 2.25 2.87
CA PRO A 209 13.54 3.41 3.68
C PRO A 209 14.96 3.28 4.25
N LYS A 210 15.52 4.39 4.75
CA LYS A 210 16.91 4.46 5.24
C LYS A 210 17.24 3.57 6.44
N TYR A 211 16.24 3.11 7.17
CA TYR A 211 16.39 2.24 8.35
C TYR A 211 16.38 0.75 7.99
N VAL A 212 16.10 0.41 6.73
CA VAL A 212 16.28 -0.94 6.18
C VAL A 212 17.70 -1.07 5.65
N GLU A 213 18.28 -2.27 5.75
CA GLU A 213 19.57 -2.55 5.12
C GLU A 213 19.43 -2.59 3.59
N ILE A 214 19.92 -1.55 2.91
CA ILE A 214 19.80 -1.38 1.46
C ILE A 214 20.91 -2.18 0.74
N THR A 215 20.76 -3.50 0.75
CA THR A 215 21.67 -4.46 0.09
C THR A 215 21.20 -4.78 -1.33
N GLU A 216 22.09 -5.35 -2.16
CA GLU A 216 21.72 -5.87 -3.49
C GLU A 216 20.56 -6.88 -3.41
N VAL A 217 20.55 -7.74 -2.38
CA VAL A 217 19.47 -8.72 -2.17
C VAL A 217 18.12 -8.04 -1.97
N ASN A 218 18.07 -7.01 -1.12
CA ASN A 218 16.82 -6.29 -0.84
C ASN A 218 16.37 -5.42 -2.03
N ILE A 219 17.30 -4.80 -2.74
CA ILE A 219 17.02 -4.05 -3.97
C ILE A 219 16.43 -5.01 -5.02
N LYS A 220 17.10 -6.12 -5.30
CA LYS A 220 16.64 -7.12 -6.28
C LYS A 220 15.24 -7.64 -5.94
N LYS A 221 14.98 -7.93 -4.66
CA LYS A 221 13.67 -8.39 -4.20
C LYS A 221 12.57 -7.35 -4.43
N ALA A 222 12.82 -6.08 -4.11
CA ALA A 222 11.85 -5.02 -4.38
C ALA A 222 11.58 -4.84 -5.88
N LEU A 223 12.62 -4.93 -6.71
CA LEU A 223 12.47 -4.86 -8.17
C LEU A 223 11.60 -6.02 -8.71
N GLU A 224 11.89 -7.25 -8.29
CA GLU A 224 11.14 -8.45 -8.67
C GLU A 224 9.67 -8.42 -8.21
N LYS A 225 9.41 -7.81 -7.05
CA LYS A 225 8.08 -7.74 -6.43
C LYS A 225 7.31 -6.47 -6.77
N ASN A 226 7.81 -5.58 -7.63
CA ASN A 226 7.15 -4.30 -7.93
C ASN A 226 5.98 -4.37 -8.94
N SER A 227 5.67 -5.54 -9.50
CA SER A 227 4.77 -5.69 -10.67
C SER A 227 5.22 -4.85 -11.88
N GLY A 228 6.53 -4.83 -12.17
CA GLY A 228 7.15 -4.08 -13.25
C GLY A 228 7.92 -2.86 -12.77
N VAL A 229 9.02 -2.54 -13.46
CA VAL A 229 9.91 -1.44 -13.10
C VAL A 229 10.50 -0.83 -14.36
N ASP A 230 10.25 0.47 -14.56
CA ASP A 230 10.87 1.27 -15.63
C ASP A 230 12.09 2.04 -15.13
N LEU A 231 12.11 2.41 -13.84
CA LEU A 231 13.21 3.14 -13.22
C LEU A 231 13.25 2.94 -11.70
N VAL A 232 14.37 3.31 -11.09
CA VAL A 232 14.51 3.42 -9.64
C VAL A 232 14.63 4.89 -9.27
N ILE A 233 13.80 5.34 -8.32
CA ILE A 233 13.85 6.69 -7.78
C ILE A 233 14.61 6.67 -6.46
N MET A 234 15.62 7.51 -6.34
CA MET A 234 16.43 7.62 -5.14
C MET A 234 16.24 8.96 -4.44
N ASP A 235 15.84 8.93 -3.17
CA ASP A 235 16.03 10.07 -2.27
C ASP A 235 17.51 10.17 -1.88
N TRP A 236 18.28 10.88 -2.71
CA TRP A 236 19.74 10.98 -2.59
C TRP A 236 20.23 11.42 -1.20
N LYS A 237 19.48 12.25 -0.48
CA LYS A 237 19.87 12.69 0.88
C LYS A 237 19.38 11.70 1.93
N GLY A 238 18.29 11.00 1.66
CA GLY A 238 17.74 9.94 2.51
C GLY A 238 18.39 8.56 2.32
N THR A 239 19.30 8.35 1.37
CA THR A 239 19.95 7.05 1.12
C THR A 239 21.37 6.97 1.73
N PRO A 240 21.63 6.08 2.70
CA PRO A 240 22.99 5.77 3.16
C PRO A 240 23.82 5.15 2.04
N LYS A 241 25.13 5.45 1.98
CA LYS A 241 26.05 4.92 0.94
C LYS A 241 25.51 5.06 -0.49
N ARG A 242 24.76 6.13 -0.77
CA ARG A 242 24.05 6.40 -2.03
C ARG A 242 24.81 6.14 -3.32
N SER A 243 26.13 6.38 -3.35
CA SER A 243 26.94 6.09 -4.54
C SER A 243 27.07 4.59 -4.79
N ASP A 244 27.27 3.81 -3.74
CA ASP A 244 27.35 2.34 -3.81
C ASP A 244 25.98 1.76 -4.15
N VAL A 245 24.93 2.25 -3.50
CA VAL A 245 23.54 1.84 -3.79
C VAL A 245 23.17 2.15 -5.24
N LYS A 246 23.53 3.35 -5.74
CA LYS A 246 23.31 3.71 -7.15
C LYS A 246 24.02 2.73 -8.07
N LYS A 247 25.28 2.41 -7.78
CA LYS A 247 26.06 1.45 -8.57
C LYS A 247 25.40 0.07 -8.59
N ILE A 248 24.94 -0.44 -7.45
CA ILE A 248 24.22 -1.73 -7.38
C ILE A 248 22.99 -1.72 -8.30
N VAL A 249 22.20 -0.65 -8.27
CA VAL A 249 21.01 -0.57 -9.13
C VAL A 249 21.37 -0.50 -10.62
N GLU A 250 22.43 0.23 -10.97
CA GLU A 250 22.94 0.32 -12.34
C GLU A 250 23.50 -1.04 -12.82
N ASP A 251 24.23 -1.76 -11.96
CA ASP A 251 24.76 -3.10 -12.24
C ASP A 251 23.62 -4.14 -12.42
N LEU A 252 22.47 -3.92 -11.77
CA LEU A 252 21.23 -4.69 -11.98
C LEU A 252 20.47 -4.29 -13.26
N GLY A 253 20.94 -3.29 -14.01
CA GLY A 253 20.41 -2.90 -15.31
C GLY A 253 19.27 -1.87 -15.26
N TYR A 254 19.09 -1.15 -14.15
CA TYR A 254 18.02 -0.16 -14.00
C TYR A 254 18.56 1.28 -13.97
N GLU A 255 17.80 2.20 -14.58
CA GLU A 255 18.07 3.63 -14.49
C GLU A 255 17.82 4.15 -13.06
N VAL A 256 18.77 4.92 -12.51
CA VAL A 256 18.60 5.61 -11.23
C VAL A 256 18.34 7.10 -11.45
N VAL A 257 17.14 7.55 -11.09
CA VAL A 257 16.76 8.97 -11.12
C VAL A 257 16.70 9.51 -9.69
N LYS A 258 17.30 10.66 -9.42
CA LYS A 258 17.17 11.29 -8.09
C LYS A 258 15.79 11.92 -7.98
N ALA A 259 15.11 11.73 -6.86
CA ALA A 259 13.77 12.28 -6.65
C ALA A 259 13.72 13.81 -6.88
N LYS A 260 14.78 14.54 -6.50
CA LYS A 260 14.90 15.99 -6.70
C LYS A 260 15.02 16.44 -8.16
N ASP A 261 15.31 15.53 -9.09
CA ASP A 261 15.42 15.85 -10.51
C ASP A 261 14.07 15.63 -11.22
N LEU A 262 13.07 15.06 -10.52
CA LEU A 262 11.68 14.85 -10.98
C LEU A 262 10.71 15.91 -10.44
N LEU A 263 11.13 16.71 -9.46
CA LEU A 263 10.30 17.61 -8.63
C LEU A 263 10.80 19.04 -8.71
#